data_AF-A0A0K8JFR8-F1
#
_entry.id   AF-A0A0K8JFR8-F1
#
_cell.length_a   1.000
_cell.length_b   1.000
_cell.length_c   1.000
_cell.angle_alpha   90.00
_cell.angle_beta   90.00
_cell.angle_gamma   90.00
#
_symmetry.space_group_name_H-M   'P 1'
#
loop_
_entity.id
_entity.type
_entity.pdbx_description
1 polymer ?
#
loop_
_entity_poly.entity_id
_entity_poly.type
_entity_poly.pdbx_seq_one_letter_code
_entity_poly.pdbx_strand_id
1 'polypeptide(L)'
;MPRCLDCGNTKSFVSSVVSPASQYANGPLSGLIADFADETLQQVTSLGADKKTINAANAKPQEFFDTCFYCGSQQISWEKDLP
;
A
#
# COMPACT_ATOMS: atom_id res chain seq x y z
N MET A 1 -3.49 10.85 -4.48
CA MET A 1 -3.96 9.64 -3.74
C MET A 1 -3.84 8.41 -4.65
N PRO A 2 -3.66 7.18 -4.15
CA PRO A 2 -3.73 5.98 -4.98
C PRO A 2 -5.17 5.60 -5.31
N ARG A 3 -5.39 5.19 -6.56
CA ARG A 3 -6.66 4.63 -7.05
C ARG A 3 -6.39 3.39 -7.87
N CYS A 4 -7.03 2.28 -7.51
CA CYS A 4 -7.02 1.07 -8.30
C CYS A 4 -7.88 1.29 -9.56
N LEU A 5 -7.28 1.12 -10.73
CA LEU A 5 -7.95 1.25 -12.03
C LEU A 5 -8.85 0.05 -12.36
N ASP A 6 -8.66 -1.07 -11.66
CA ASP A 6 -9.38 -2.32 -11.90
C ASP A 6 -10.70 -2.39 -11.10
N CYS A 7 -10.65 -2.16 -9.78
CA CYS A 7 -11.83 -2.23 -8.91
C CYS A 7 -12.30 -0.88 -8.34
N GLY A 8 -11.59 0.22 -8.64
CA GLY A 8 -11.94 1.56 -8.15
C GLY A 8 -11.59 1.83 -6.69
N ASN A 9 -10.92 0.90 -5.99
CA ASN A 9 -10.50 1.09 -4.61
C ASN A 9 -9.58 2.31 -4.47
N THR A 10 -9.82 3.12 -3.44
CA THR A 10 -9.01 4.27 -3.04
C THR A 10 -8.60 4.24 -1.57
N LYS A 11 -8.99 3.19 -0.84
CA LYS A 11 -8.86 3.14 0.63
C LYS A 11 -7.62 2.38 1.06
N SER A 12 -7.49 1.12 0.69
CA SER A 12 -6.44 0.26 1.25
C SER A 12 -5.53 -0.31 0.18
N PHE A 13 -4.22 -0.17 0.37
CA PHE A 13 -3.20 -0.61 -0.58
C PHE A 13 -2.06 -1.29 0.16
N VAL A 14 -1.42 -2.24 -0.52
CA VAL A 14 -0.34 -3.05 0.03
C VAL A 14 0.92 -2.91 -0.83
N SER A 15 2.04 -3.32 -0.25
CA SER A 15 3.35 -3.25 -0.88
C SER A 15 3.76 -4.61 -1.42
N SER A 16 4.03 -4.71 -2.72
CA SER A 16 4.70 -5.90 -3.27
C SER A 16 6.17 -5.96 -2.87
N VAL A 17 6.77 -4.80 -2.55
CA VAL A 17 8.20 -4.62 -2.29
C VAL A 17 8.59 -5.10 -0.88
N VAL A 18 7.64 -5.09 0.05
CA VAL A 18 7.86 -5.53 1.42
C VAL A 18 7.26 -6.92 1.61
N SER A 19 8.14 -7.92 1.57
CA SER A 19 7.78 -9.31 1.82
C SER A 19 7.07 -9.44 3.19
N PRO A 20 5.97 -10.22 3.27
CA PRO A 20 5.35 -10.53 4.55
C PRO A 20 6.34 -11.28 5.45
N ALA A 21 6.31 -11.03 6.75
CA ALA A 21 7.19 -11.71 7.71
C ALA A 21 6.92 -13.21 7.86
N SER A 22 5.95 -13.76 7.14
CA SER A 22 5.58 -15.17 7.20
C SER A 22 5.15 -15.69 5.84
N GLN A 23 5.82 -16.77 5.40
CA GLN A 23 5.56 -17.51 4.17
C GLN A 23 4.38 -18.49 4.28
N TYR A 24 3.54 -18.38 5.33
CA TYR A 24 2.43 -19.31 5.53
C TYR A 24 1.36 -19.11 4.45
N ALA A 25 0.66 -20.19 4.08
CA ALA A 25 -0.32 -20.23 3.01
C ALA A 25 -1.50 -19.23 3.14
N ASN A 26 -1.68 -18.61 4.31
CA ASN A 26 -2.67 -17.55 4.59
C ASN A 26 -2.03 -16.29 5.21
N GLY A 27 -0.72 -16.09 5.00
CA GLY A 27 -0.01 -14.91 5.48
C GLY A 27 -0.59 -13.63 4.87
N PRO A 28 -0.39 -12.47 5.52
CA PRO A 28 -0.82 -11.21 4.94
C PRO A 28 -0.20 -11.02 3.55
N LEU A 29 -0.96 -10.43 2.63
CA LEU A 29 -0.53 -10.21 1.24
C LEU A 29 0.79 -9.41 1.12
N SER A 30 1.21 -8.72 2.19
CA SER A 30 2.37 -7.84 2.25
C SER A 30 2.79 -7.61 3.71
N GLY A 31 4.06 -7.27 3.94
CA GLY A 31 4.55 -6.80 5.24
C GLY A 31 4.14 -5.36 5.59
N LEU A 32 3.50 -4.64 4.66
CA LEU A 32 2.93 -3.30 4.84
C LEU A 32 1.53 -3.17 4.23
N ILE A 33 0.64 -2.51 4.96
CA ILE A 33 -0.68 -2.07 4.50
C ILE A 33 -0.77 -0.57 4.77
N ALA A 34 -1.26 0.20 3.81
CA ALA A 34 -1.63 1.59 4.00
C ALA A 34 -3.13 1.79 3.80
N ASP A 35 -3.70 2.60 4.69
CA ASP A 35 -5.07 3.06 4.62
C ASP A 35 -5.08 4.57 4.35
N PHE A 36 -5.87 4.94 3.36
CA PHE A 36 -6.08 6.30 2.87
C PHE A 36 -7.54 6.69 3.11
N ALA A 37 -7.74 7.90 3.62
CA ALA A 37 -9.06 8.53 3.71
C ALA A 37 -8.90 10.03 3.48
N ASP A 38 -9.92 10.66 2.92
CA ASP A 38 -9.92 12.10 2.62
C ASP A 38 -8.64 12.54 1.88
N GLU A 39 -8.24 11.76 0.87
CA GLU A 39 -7.09 12.03 0.00
C GLU A 39 -5.72 11.98 0.69
N THR A 40 -5.66 11.59 1.97
CA THR A 40 -4.45 11.56 2.77
C THR A 40 -4.15 10.15 3.30
N LEU A 41 -2.88 9.87 3.52
CA LEU A 41 -2.42 8.64 4.18
C LEU A 41 -2.79 8.75 5.67
N GLN A 42 -3.72 7.93 6.12
CA GLN A 42 -4.20 7.93 7.51
C GLN A 42 -3.37 7.03 8.39
N GLN A 43 -3.09 5.82 7.90
CA GLN A 43 -2.43 4.79 8.70
C GLN A 43 -1.54 3.90 7.82
N VAL A 44 -0.38 3.55 8.37
CA VAL A 44 0.49 2.50 7.83
C VAL A 44 0.59 1.40 8.87
N THR A 45 0.01 0.25 8.56
CA THR A 45 0.07 -0.95 9.38
C THR A 45 1.24 -1.82 8.94
N SER A 46 2.20 -2.03 9.84
CA SER A 46 3.32 -2.95 9.61
C SER A 46 2.99 -4.34 10.11
N LEU A 47 3.19 -5.33 9.25
CA LEU A 47 3.01 -6.75 9.53
C LEU A 47 4.36 -7.49 9.52
N GLY A 48 5.42 -6.79 9.92
CA GLY A 48 6.78 -7.31 9.98
C GLY A 48 7.83 -6.48 9.25
N ALA A 49 7.47 -5.31 8.72
CA ALA A 49 8.42 -4.34 8.19
C ALA A 49 9.19 -3.64 9.33
N ASP A 50 10.49 -3.44 9.13
CA ASP A 50 11.34 -2.71 10.07
C ASP A 50 11.02 -1.21 10.07
N LYS A 51 11.36 -0.54 11.18
CA LYS A 51 11.06 0.89 11.41
C LYS A 51 11.58 1.81 10.29
N LYS A 52 12.72 1.47 9.69
CA LYS A 52 13.29 2.23 8.54
C LYS A 52 12.36 2.17 7.33
N THR A 53 11.84 0.98 7.04
CA THR A 53 10.93 0.72 5.92
C THR A 53 9.58 1.40 6.15
N ILE A 54 9.04 1.35 7.37
CA ILE A 54 7.82 2.08 7.76
C ILE A 54 7.99 3.59 7.56
N ASN A 55 9.12 4.15 8.02
CA ASN A 55 9.38 5.58 7.87
C ASN A 55 9.53 5.99 6.39
N ALA A 56 10.18 5.16 5.58
CA ALA A 56 10.31 5.41 4.15
C ALA A 56 8.95 5.35 3.43
N ALA A 57 8.11 4.37 3.77
CA ALA A 57 6.75 4.24 3.24
C ALA A 57 5.85 5.43 3.62
N ASN A 58 5.98 5.95 4.84
CA ASN A 58 5.29 7.18 5.24
C ASN A 58 5.79 8.42 4.48
N ALA A 59 7.10 8.53 4.27
CA ALA A 59 7.67 9.67 3.55
C ALA A 59 7.34 9.65 2.04
N LYS A 60 7.21 8.45 1.46
CA LYS A 60 7.04 8.25 0.03
C LYS A 60 6.05 7.13 -0.30
N PRO A 61 4.76 7.29 0.03
CA PRO A 61 3.78 6.21 -0.12
C PRO A 61 3.66 5.69 -1.56
N GLN A 62 3.83 6.54 -2.58
CA GLN A 62 3.76 6.10 -3.98
C GLN A 62 4.86 5.12 -4.42
N GLU A 63 5.98 5.08 -3.69
CA GLU A 63 7.08 4.15 -4.00
C GLU A 63 6.88 2.79 -3.31
N PHE A 64 5.93 2.69 -2.37
CA PHE A 64 5.73 1.49 -1.55
C PHE A 64 4.38 0.80 -1.77
N PHE A 65 3.28 1.51 -1.98
CA PHE A 65 1.93 0.92 -2.02
C PHE A 65 1.42 0.71 -3.46
N ASP A 66 2.01 -0.26 -4.14
CA ASP A 66 1.81 -0.53 -5.56
C ASP A 66 0.74 -1.60 -5.87
N THR A 67 0.15 -2.23 -4.85
CA THR A 67 -0.83 -3.31 -5.02
C THR A 67 -2.16 -3.00 -4.32
N CYS A 68 -3.29 -3.21 -5.00
CA CYS A 68 -4.61 -3.03 -4.40
C CYS A 68 -4.90 -4.15 -3.39
N PHE A 69 -5.31 -3.76 -2.17
CA PHE A 69 -5.66 -4.73 -1.13
C PHE A 69 -6.86 -5.61 -1.50
N TYR A 70 -7.86 -5.05 -2.20
CA TYR A 70 -9.12 -5.76 -2.46
C TYR A 70 -9.09 -6.72 -3.65
N CYS A 71 -8.44 -6.35 -4.76
CA CYS A 71 -8.40 -7.19 -5.96
C CYS A 71 -7.00 -7.71 -6.31
N GLY A 72 -5.95 -7.29 -5.59
CA GLY A 72 -4.56 -7.67 -5.89
C GLY A 72 -3.98 -7.02 -7.16
N SER A 73 -4.74 -6.16 -7.84
CA SER A 73 -4.24 -5.48 -9.05
C SER A 73 -3.13 -4.48 -8.72
N GLN A 74 -2.09 -4.47 -9.56
CA GLN A 74 -1.02 -3.46 -9.52
C GLN A 74 -1.30 -2.27 -10.44
N GLN A 75 -2.49 -2.22 -11.07
CA GLN A 75 -2.90 -1.07 -11.88
C GLN A 75 -3.38 0.06 -10.96
N ILE A 76 -2.44 0.74 -10.31
CA ILE A 76 -2.70 1.87 -9.43
C ILE A 76 -2.30 3.15 -10.11
N SER A 77 -3.27 4.06 -10.26
CA SER A 77 -3.02 5.44 -10.58
C SER A 77 -2.75 6.21 -9.29
N TRP A 78 -1.55 6.74 -9.16
CA TRP A 78 -1.24 7.74 -8.15
C TRP A 78 -1.51 9.10 -8.77
N GLU A 79 -2.64 9.71 -8.44
CA GLU A 79 -2.93 11.08 -8.86
C GLU A 79 -1.86 12.00 -8.23
N LYS A 80 -0.84 12.30 -9.04
CA LYS A 80 0.10 13.40 -8.92
C LYS A 80 0.15 14.08 -10.28
N ASP A 81 -0.92 14.79 -10.62
CA ASP A 81 -0.92 15.84 -11.64
C ASP A 81 -2.29 16.52 -11.62
N LEU A 82 -2.48 17.44 -10.67
CA LEU A 82 -3.27 18.62 -10.97
C LEU A 82 -2.23 19.71 -11.30
N PRO A 83 -2.26 20.30 -12.51
CA PRO A 83 -1.37 21.41 -12.87
C PRO A 83 -1.54 22.61 -11.94
#